data_AF-A0A844MZB4-F1
#
_entry.id   AF-A0A844MZB4-F1
#
_cell.length_a   1.000
_cell.length_b   1.000
_cell.length_c   1.000
_cell.angle_alpha   90.00
_cell.angle_beta   90.00
_cell.angle_gamma   90.00
#
_symmetry.space_group_name_H-M   'P 1'
#
loop_
_entity.id
_entity.type
_entity.pdbx_description
1 polymer ?
#
loop_
_entity_poly.entity_id
_entity_poly.type
_entity_poly.pdbx_seq_one_letter_code
_entity_poly.pdbx_strand_id
1 'polypeptide(L)'
;MIFDFGIDPSDELENPKFIGEGFCIKKSDSITLYKEKRRINIHNQRDRKQGRSTQIKRNPQTNQIQGEGEIFRYEAIDRQQTFQAVIICSNETDANFLMGLLQKSEDIWLGGSRTAGYGHIKISKIQLSHNWNEVHVSPDNRIERDCFTVKLLSDLILRDEWGQYAIIPPSTYNKNSTPITQEIETILGMGTKLQPIRSYASSTLVGGFNRKWGLPLPQVAAFAAGSVFVFEAFDITPDAIRDIEARGIGERRNEGFGRVAINWLDKSSYRVHLPSKNDKNKPELQEDFSRTLAAQMAEKLLHQRIERTLQNFIGRKKIEGDISNSQLYRLQIIARKALSTGDCNLVLSLLNNLPAYAKGQLERAKISPNDENYSLKQQLDEWLKNSESWTWVSNKQDLTVNVANVERSITDEFAKQSKLAEKYTLRLIMAITKKAMKESKS
;
A
#
# COMPACT_ATOMS: atom_id res chain seq x y z
N MET A 1 -3.69 -5.07 18.52
CA MET A 1 -4.94 -4.31 18.72
C MET A 1 -5.08 -3.30 17.58
N ILE A 2 -6.30 -2.92 17.24
CA ILE A 2 -6.59 -1.72 16.43
C ILE A 2 -7.14 -0.67 17.38
N PHE A 3 -6.70 0.57 17.21
CA PHE A 3 -7.16 1.72 17.98
C PHE A 3 -7.98 2.65 17.07
N ASP A 4 -9.07 3.19 17.60
CA ASP A 4 -9.93 4.16 16.93
C ASP A 4 -9.70 5.56 17.54
N PHE A 5 -8.83 6.32 16.89
CA PHE A 5 -8.54 7.71 17.25
C PHE A 5 -9.73 8.66 17.04
N GLY A 6 -10.77 8.21 16.32
CA GLY A 6 -12.04 8.92 16.27
C GLY A 6 -12.71 9.00 17.64
N ILE A 7 -12.49 8.01 18.51
CA ILE A 7 -13.09 7.91 19.85
C ILE A 7 -12.07 8.39 20.91
N ASP A 8 -10.88 7.78 20.94
CA ASP A 8 -9.85 8.08 21.94
C ASP A 8 -8.53 8.50 21.28
N PRO A 9 -8.16 9.79 21.35
CA PRO A 9 -6.92 10.31 20.79
C PRO A 9 -5.76 10.04 21.77
N SER A 10 -5.46 8.79 22.11
CA SER A 10 -4.30 8.48 22.95
C SER A 10 -3.01 8.60 22.12
N ASP A 11 -2.09 9.48 22.54
CA ASP A 11 -0.78 9.66 21.89
C ASP A 11 0.24 8.55 22.26
N GLU A 12 -0.13 7.59 23.09
CA GLU A 12 0.78 6.60 23.70
C GLU A 12 0.85 5.27 22.92
N LEU A 13 0.90 5.32 21.59
CA LEU A 13 1.18 4.10 20.81
C LEU A 13 2.67 4.01 20.46
N GLU A 14 3.35 2.99 20.98
CA GLU A 14 4.69 2.63 20.52
C GLU A 14 4.64 2.06 19.09
N ASN A 15 5.22 2.79 18.12
CA ASN A 15 5.36 2.38 16.72
C ASN A 15 4.05 1.97 16.01
N PRO A 16 3.03 2.85 15.92
CA PRO A 16 1.78 2.54 15.25
C PRO A 16 2.01 2.23 13.77
N LYS A 17 1.33 1.20 13.26
CA LYS A 17 1.30 0.89 11.83
C LYS A 17 -0.07 1.19 11.27
N PHE A 18 -0.09 1.91 10.15
CA PHE A 18 -1.31 2.05 9.37
C PHE A 18 -1.80 0.65 8.96
N ILE A 19 -3.08 0.37 9.24
CA ILE A 19 -3.70 -0.95 9.05
C ILE A 19 -3.76 -1.34 7.56
N GLY A 20 -3.60 -0.35 6.66
CA GLY A 20 -3.64 -0.54 5.21
C GLY A 20 -5.07 -0.53 4.66
N GLU A 21 -5.18 -0.57 3.33
CA GLU A 21 -6.46 -0.60 2.62
C GLU A 21 -7.08 -2.01 2.66
N GLY A 22 -8.32 -2.09 3.12
CA GLY A 22 -9.14 -3.30 3.17
C GLY A 22 -10.52 -3.05 3.76
N PHE A 23 -11.40 -4.04 3.64
CA PHE A 23 -12.70 -4.08 4.29
C PHE A 23 -12.54 -4.59 5.73
N CYS A 24 -13.51 -4.29 6.58
CA CYS A 24 -13.53 -4.83 7.93
C CYS A 24 -14.94 -5.27 8.34
N ILE A 25 -15.01 -6.27 9.21
CA ILE A 25 -16.24 -6.68 9.88
C ILE A 25 -16.03 -6.52 11.38
N LYS A 26 -16.86 -5.68 12.01
CA LYS A 26 -16.93 -5.55 13.47
C LYS A 26 -17.72 -6.73 14.05
N LYS A 27 -17.14 -7.42 15.02
CA LYS A 27 -17.78 -8.47 15.84
C LYS A 27 -17.55 -8.16 17.31
N SER A 28 -18.56 -7.67 18.03
CA SER A 28 -18.51 -7.26 19.45
C SER A 28 -17.19 -6.57 19.85
N ASP A 29 -16.18 -7.35 20.29
CA ASP A 29 -14.89 -6.86 20.79
C ASP A 29 -13.70 -7.04 19.83
N SER A 30 -14.00 -7.37 18.58
CA SER A 30 -12.98 -7.69 17.58
C SER A 30 -13.33 -7.18 16.20
N ILE A 31 -12.30 -6.90 15.42
CA ILE A 31 -12.39 -6.54 14.02
C ILE A 31 -11.68 -7.62 13.21
N THR A 32 -12.39 -8.16 12.22
CA THR A 32 -11.79 -9.04 11.21
C THR A 32 -11.51 -8.21 9.97
N LEU A 33 -10.25 -8.17 9.54
CA LEU A 33 -9.85 -7.46 8.33
C LEU A 33 -10.01 -8.37 7.11
N TYR A 34 -10.39 -7.80 5.97
CA TYR A 34 -10.50 -8.51 4.71
C TYR A 34 -9.87 -7.69 3.60
N LYS A 35 -9.12 -8.37 2.74
CA LYS A 35 -8.56 -7.78 1.54
C LYS A 35 -8.83 -8.71 0.38
N GLU A 36 -9.29 -8.16 -0.73
CA GLU A 36 -9.55 -8.92 -1.94
C GLU A 36 -8.24 -9.53 -2.46
N LYS A 37 -8.32 -10.80 -2.87
CA LYS A 37 -7.23 -11.46 -3.57
C LYS A 37 -7.14 -10.86 -4.97
N ARG A 38 -5.93 -10.61 -5.43
CA ARG A 38 -5.66 -10.12 -6.78
C ARG A 38 -4.74 -11.09 -7.50
N ARG A 39 -4.93 -11.21 -8.81
CA ARG A 39 -4.06 -11.96 -9.70
C ARG A 39 -3.51 -11.03 -10.76
N ILE A 40 -2.24 -11.25 -11.07
CA ILE A 40 -1.53 -10.53 -12.11
C ILE A 40 -1.52 -11.41 -13.35
N ASN A 41 -2.11 -10.93 -14.43
CA ASN A 41 -2.07 -11.60 -15.71
C ASN A 41 -1.29 -10.73 -16.69
N ILE A 42 -0.31 -11.33 -17.36
CA ILE A 42 0.51 -10.68 -18.38
C ILE A 42 -0.07 -11.05 -19.75
N HIS A 43 -0.33 -10.03 -20.56
CA HIS A 43 -0.84 -10.16 -21.92
C HIS A 43 0.18 -9.60 -22.88
N ASN A 44 0.38 -10.29 -24.00
CA ASN A 44 1.24 -9.83 -25.07
C ASN A 44 0.36 -9.51 -26.27
N GLN A 45 0.50 -8.31 -26.82
CA GLN A 45 -0.03 -8.03 -28.14
C GLN A 45 0.74 -8.88 -29.16
N ARG A 46 0.00 -9.55 -30.03
CA ARG A 46 0.55 -10.42 -31.06
C ARG A 46 0.02 -9.96 -32.41
N ASP A 47 0.92 -9.94 -33.39
CA ASP A 47 0.52 -9.79 -34.78
C ASP A 47 -0.42 -10.95 -35.14
N ARG A 48 -1.65 -10.61 -35.56
CA ARG A 48 -2.68 -11.61 -35.87
C ARG A 48 -2.31 -12.55 -37.02
N LYS A 49 -1.48 -12.10 -37.97
CA LYS A 49 -1.04 -12.92 -39.10
C LYS A 49 0.15 -13.80 -38.73
N GLN A 50 1.10 -13.28 -37.95
CA GLN A 50 2.30 -14.04 -37.57
C GLN A 50 2.12 -14.87 -36.29
N GLY A 51 1.08 -14.63 -35.49
CA GLY A 51 0.82 -15.34 -34.24
C GLY A 51 1.82 -15.04 -33.11
N ARG A 52 2.75 -14.09 -33.32
CA ARG A 52 3.83 -13.72 -32.39
C ARG A 52 3.99 -12.21 -32.28
N SER A 53 4.68 -11.77 -31.24
CA SER A 53 5.13 -10.38 -31.11
C SER A 53 6.19 -10.09 -32.19
N THR A 54 6.09 -8.93 -32.84
CA THR A 54 7.04 -8.44 -33.82
C THR A 54 7.83 -7.27 -33.24
N GLN A 55 9.11 -7.17 -33.59
CA GLN A 55 9.95 -6.08 -33.11
C GLN A 55 9.39 -4.74 -33.54
N ILE A 56 9.23 -3.84 -32.57
CA ILE A 56 8.89 -2.44 -32.80
C ILE A 56 10.08 -1.79 -33.51
N LYS A 57 9.93 -1.50 -34.81
CA LYS A 57 10.91 -0.83 -35.66
C LYS A 57 10.38 0.55 -36.05
N ARG A 58 11.22 1.57 -35.93
CA ARG A 58 10.91 2.92 -36.42
C ARG A 58 11.41 3.05 -37.86
N ASN A 59 10.53 3.40 -38.78
CA ASN A 59 10.92 3.71 -40.14
C ASN A 59 11.76 5.01 -40.14
N PRO A 60 13.02 4.99 -40.61
CA PRO A 60 13.90 6.17 -40.58
C PRO A 60 13.41 7.35 -41.42
N GLN A 61 12.58 7.10 -42.45
CA GLN A 61 12.13 8.10 -43.41
C GLN A 61 10.78 8.70 -43.03
N THR A 62 9.86 7.90 -42.49
CA THR A 62 8.49 8.34 -42.18
C THR A 62 8.23 8.53 -40.68
N ASN A 63 9.20 8.19 -39.82
CA ASN A 63 9.06 8.11 -38.36
C ASN A 63 7.94 7.19 -37.86
N GLN A 64 7.31 6.41 -38.73
CA GLN A 64 6.25 5.49 -38.35
C GLN A 64 6.82 4.30 -37.58
N ILE A 65 6.11 3.92 -36.52
CA ILE A 65 6.42 2.75 -35.72
C ILE A 65 5.72 1.54 -36.34
N GLN A 66 6.47 0.51 -36.69
CA GLN A 66 5.99 -0.75 -37.24
C GLN A 66 6.35 -1.90 -36.31
N GLY A 67 5.36 -2.71 -35.95
CA GLY A 67 5.53 -3.86 -35.07
C GLY A 67 4.51 -3.87 -33.94
N GLU A 68 4.07 -5.06 -33.55
CA GLU A 68 3.11 -5.31 -32.49
C GLU A 68 3.77 -6.20 -31.45
N GLY A 69 4.04 -5.66 -30.27
CA GLY A 69 4.77 -6.41 -29.25
C GLY A 69 4.64 -5.87 -27.84
N GLU A 70 3.65 -5.02 -27.61
CA GLU A 70 3.42 -4.41 -26.30
C GLU A 70 3.02 -5.48 -25.28
N ILE A 71 3.64 -5.39 -24.10
CA ILE A 71 3.35 -6.26 -22.96
C ILE A 71 2.54 -5.43 -21.98
N PHE A 72 1.33 -5.93 -21.68
CA PHE A 72 0.43 -5.32 -20.73
C PHE A 72 0.27 -6.21 -19.52
N ARG A 73 0.10 -5.58 -18.37
CA ARG A 73 -0.21 -6.26 -17.12
C ARG A 73 -1.60 -5.84 -16.66
N TYR A 74 -2.46 -6.80 -16.41
CA TYR A 74 -3.69 -6.58 -15.66
C TYR A 74 -3.54 -7.10 -14.25
N GLU A 75 -3.87 -6.26 -13.27
CA GLU A 75 -4.03 -6.66 -11.88
C GLU A 75 -5.53 -6.72 -11.57
N ALA A 76 -6.09 -7.92 -11.69
CA ALA A 76 -7.52 -8.15 -11.56
C ALA A 76 -7.86 -8.76 -10.19
N ILE A 77 -9.06 -8.48 -9.70
CA ILE A 77 -9.65 -9.23 -8.59
C ILE A 77 -9.71 -10.71 -8.99
N ASP A 78 -9.22 -11.59 -8.12
CA ASP A 78 -9.15 -13.02 -8.38
C ASP A 78 -10.54 -13.67 -8.37
N ARG A 79 -10.68 -14.79 -9.06
CA ARG A 79 -11.93 -15.55 -9.17
C ARG A 79 -12.38 -16.10 -7.81
N GLN A 80 -13.65 -16.50 -7.73
CA GLN A 80 -14.27 -17.13 -6.55
C GLN A 80 -14.30 -16.22 -5.31
N GLN A 81 -14.36 -14.91 -5.53
CA GLN A 81 -14.62 -13.94 -4.49
C GLN A 81 -16.06 -13.47 -4.58
N THR A 82 -16.69 -13.30 -3.43
CA THR A 82 -18.08 -12.85 -3.32
C THR A 82 -18.11 -11.43 -2.80
N PHE A 83 -18.84 -10.58 -3.51
CA PHE A 83 -19.15 -9.21 -3.10
C PHE A 83 -20.65 -9.13 -2.87
N GLN A 84 -21.04 -8.28 -1.92
CA GLN A 84 -22.44 -7.96 -1.66
C GLN A 84 -22.70 -6.54 -2.16
N ALA A 85 -23.87 -6.35 -2.77
CA ALA A 85 -24.38 -5.05 -3.17
C ALA A 85 -25.81 -4.91 -2.66
N VAL A 86 -26.22 -3.67 -2.42
CA VAL A 86 -27.57 -3.32 -1.97
C VAL A 86 -28.08 -2.21 -2.85
N ILE A 87 -29.34 -2.31 -3.27
CA ILE A 87 -30.02 -1.27 -4.02
C ILE A 87 -31.16 -0.76 -3.14
N ILE A 88 -31.05 0.49 -2.72
CA ILE A 88 -32.06 1.13 -1.90
C ILE A 88 -33.13 1.71 -2.82
N CYS A 89 -34.37 1.32 -2.59
CA CYS A 89 -35.52 1.75 -3.39
C CYS A 89 -36.47 2.56 -2.50
N SER A 90 -37.03 3.63 -3.04
CA SER A 90 -37.98 4.48 -2.31
C SER A 90 -39.38 3.85 -2.18
N ASN A 91 -39.69 2.86 -3.02
CA ASN A 91 -40.98 2.18 -3.03
C ASN A 91 -40.82 0.71 -3.47
N GLU A 92 -41.82 -0.11 -3.15
CA GLU A 92 -41.84 -1.54 -3.48
C GLU A 92 -41.96 -1.81 -4.98
N THR A 93 -42.61 -0.93 -5.75
CA THR A 93 -42.77 -1.10 -7.19
C THR A 93 -41.42 -1.15 -7.91
N ASP A 94 -40.53 -0.20 -7.59
CA ASP A 94 -39.17 -0.13 -8.14
C ASP A 94 -38.33 -1.34 -7.67
N ALA A 95 -38.47 -1.71 -6.39
CA ALA A 95 -37.75 -2.86 -5.84
C ALA A 95 -38.13 -4.17 -6.56
N ASN A 96 -39.42 -4.40 -6.78
CA ASN A 96 -39.94 -5.56 -7.51
C ASN A 96 -39.50 -5.55 -8.98
N PHE A 97 -39.54 -4.39 -9.64
CA PHE A 97 -39.07 -4.24 -11.01
C PHE A 97 -37.59 -4.59 -11.15
N LEU A 98 -36.72 -4.04 -10.29
CA LEU A 98 -35.29 -4.31 -10.30
C LEU A 98 -34.98 -5.76 -9.94
N MET A 99 -35.70 -6.34 -8.97
CA MET A 99 -35.59 -7.77 -8.66
C MET A 99 -35.87 -8.63 -9.89
N GLY A 100 -36.95 -8.33 -10.63
CA GLY A 100 -37.28 -9.03 -11.88
C GLY A 100 -36.20 -8.89 -12.95
N LEU A 101 -35.54 -7.73 -13.06
CA LEU A 101 -34.41 -7.54 -13.98
C LEU A 101 -33.17 -8.35 -13.58
N LEU A 102 -32.81 -8.34 -12.30
CA LEU A 102 -31.64 -9.06 -11.78
C LEU A 102 -31.80 -10.58 -11.89
N GLN A 103 -33.03 -11.08 -11.90
CA GLN A 103 -33.33 -12.51 -12.07
C GLN A 103 -33.30 -12.98 -13.53
N LYS A 104 -33.24 -12.09 -14.52
CA LYS A 104 -33.24 -12.48 -15.95
C LYS A 104 -31.98 -13.25 -16.37
N SER A 105 -30.84 -12.95 -15.76
CA SER A 105 -29.57 -13.61 -16.06
C SER A 105 -28.73 -13.69 -14.80
N GLU A 106 -28.31 -14.91 -14.44
CA GLU A 106 -27.37 -15.11 -13.36
C GLU A 106 -25.98 -14.61 -13.75
N ASP A 107 -25.58 -14.81 -15.00
CA ASP A 107 -24.26 -14.42 -15.51
C ASP A 107 -24.31 -13.02 -16.11
N ILE A 108 -23.44 -12.14 -15.60
CA ILE A 108 -23.24 -10.80 -16.13
C ILE A 108 -21.75 -10.46 -16.19
N TRP A 109 -21.42 -9.42 -16.95
CA TRP A 109 -20.04 -8.93 -17.08
C TRP A 109 -19.91 -7.49 -16.59
N LEU A 110 -19.18 -7.29 -15.51
CA LEU A 110 -18.86 -6.00 -14.90
C LEU A 110 -17.37 -5.67 -15.01
N GLY A 111 -17.06 -4.38 -15.12
CA GLY A 111 -15.69 -3.88 -15.21
C GLY A 111 -15.07 -3.91 -16.61
N GLY A 112 -13.74 -3.75 -16.65
CA GLY A 112 -12.95 -3.62 -17.87
C GLY A 112 -12.53 -4.95 -18.52
N SER A 113 -11.96 -4.85 -19.72
CA SER A 113 -11.29 -5.96 -20.44
C SER A 113 -12.12 -7.24 -20.60
N ARG A 114 -13.45 -7.10 -20.78
CA ARG A 114 -14.40 -8.21 -20.95
C ARG A 114 -14.00 -9.19 -22.06
N THR A 115 -13.46 -8.68 -23.16
CA THR A 115 -12.99 -9.49 -24.31
C THR A 115 -11.73 -10.31 -24.01
N ALA A 116 -10.97 -9.94 -22.99
CA ALA A 116 -9.77 -10.68 -22.54
C ALA A 116 -10.10 -11.68 -21.40
N GLY A 117 -11.38 -11.98 -21.18
CA GLY A 117 -11.85 -12.97 -20.19
C GLY A 117 -12.04 -12.43 -18.77
N TYR A 118 -12.08 -11.11 -18.59
CA TYR A 118 -12.30 -10.48 -17.27
C TYR A 118 -13.76 -10.12 -17.04
N GLY A 119 -14.10 -9.90 -15.76
CA GLY A 119 -15.35 -9.26 -15.37
C GLY A 119 -16.57 -10.18 -15.32
N HIS A 120 -16.43 -11.46 -15.62
CA HIS A 120 -17.50 -12.44 -15.47
C HIS A 120 -17.87 -12.62 -14.00
N ILE A 121 -19.12 -12.36 -13.65
CA ILE A 121 -19.67 -12.57 -12.31
C ILE A 121 -21.01 -13.30 -12.38
N LYS A 122 -21.34 -13.97 -11.29
CA LYS A 122 -22.63 -14.63 -11.09
C LYS A 122 -23.40 -13.91 -9.99
N ILE A 123 -24.60 -13.42 -10.31
CA ILE A 123 -25.56 -12.89 -9.36
C ILE A 123 -26.29 -14.07 -8.70
N SER A 124 -26.39 -14.06 -7.38
CA SER A 124 -27.12 -15.06 -6.61
C SER A 124 -27.64 -14.45 -5.31
N LYS A 125 -28.57 -15.16 -4.63
CA LYS A 125 -29.14 -14.74 -3.34
C LYS A 125 -29.78 -13.35 -3.36
N ILE A 126 -30.54 -13.07 -4.42
CA ILE A 126 -31.33 -11.83 -4.53
C ILE A 126 -32.48 -11.93 -3.53
N GLN A 127 -32.59 -10.95 -2.63
CA GLN A 127 -33.61 -10.91 -1.59
C GLN A 127 -34.09 -9.47 -1.37
N LEU A 128 -35.39 -9.30 -1.15
CA LEU A 128 -35.95 -8.04 -0.67
C LEU A 128 -35.80 -7.98 0.86
N SER A 129 -35.36 -6.82 1.35
CA SER A 129 -35.20 -6.57 2.78
C SER A 129 -35.74 -5.19 3.11
N HIS A 130 -36.54 -5.11 4.18
CA HIS A 130 -37.20 -3.88 4.65
C HIS A 130 -36.49 -3.26 5.85
N ASN A 131 -35.51 -3.96 6.41
CA ASN A 131 -34.82 -3.62 7.67
C ASN A 131 -33.30 -3.63 7.49
N TRP A 132 -32.83 -3.47 6.26
CA TRP A 132 -31.40 -3.40 5.98
C TRP A 132 -30.80 -2.10 6.53
N ASN A 133 -29.60 -2.20 7.11
CA ASN A 133 -28.77 -1.07 7.47
C ASN A 133 -27.29 -1.42 7.22
N GLU A 134 -26.46 -0.39 7.04
CA GLU A 134 -25.07 -0.50 6.62
C GLU A 134 -24.19 -1.32 7.57
N VAL A 135 -24.46 -1.23 8.87
CA VAL A 135 -23.53 -1.68 9.92
C VAL A 135 -24.04 -2.85 10.76
N HIS A 136 -25.25 -3.34 10.47
CA HIS A 136 -25.96 -4.38 11.21
C HIS A 136 -26.13 -4.09 12.72
N VAL A 137 -26.24 -2.81 13.09
CA VAL A 137 -26.47 -2.36 14.48
C VAL A 137 -27.64 -1.39 14.49
N SER A 138 -28.61 -1.63 15.39
CA SER A 138 -29.79 -0.77 15.49
C SER A 138 -29.37 0.68 15.78
N PRO A 139 -29.96 1.68 15.10
CA PRO A 139 -29.82 3.09 15.43
C PRO A 139 -30.07 3.40 16.91
N ASP A 140 -31.00 2.70 17.55
CA ASP A 140 -31.33 2.88 18.98
C ASP A 140 -30.15 2.58 19.92
N ASN A 141 -29.21 1.73 19.49
CA ASN A 141 -28.00 1.39 20.25
C ASN A 141 -26.81 2.31 19.89
N ARG A 142 -27.05 3.41 19.16
CA ARG A 142 -26.02 4.30 18.61
C ARG A 142 -26.29 5.79 18.89
N ILE A 143 -27.29 6.11 19.70
CA ILE A 143 -27.64 7.48 20.08
C ILE A 143 -26.76 8.02 21.22
N GLU A 144 -26.38 7.16 22.17
CA GLU A 144 -25.53 7.54 23.31
C GLU A 144 -24.05 7.31 22.98
N ARG A 145 -23.35 8.39 22.60
CA ARG A 145 -21.91 8.39 22.33
C ARG A 145 -21.25 9.65 22.89
N ASP A 146 -19.98 9.53 23.28
CA ASP A 146 -19.17 10.66 23.75
C ASP A 146 -18.92 11.71 22.66
N CYS A 147 -18.99 11.30 21.39
CA CYS A 147 -18.86 12.17 20.22
C CYS A 147 -19.84 11.73 19.13
N PHE A 148 -20.27 12.69 18.31
CA PHE A 148 -20.97 12.38 17.07
C PHE A 148 -19.97 12.08 15.96
N THR A 149 -20.02 10.88 15.39
CA THR A 149 -19.05 10.41 14.39
C THR A 149 -19.73 10.06 13.08
N VAL A 150 -19.17 10.55 11.98
CA VAL A 150 -19.61 10.24 10.61
C VAL A 150 -18.48 9.54 9.89
N LYS A 151 -18.67 8.26 9.55
CA LYS A 151 -17.72 7.47 8.78
C LYS A 151 -18.20 7.30 7.35
N LEU A 152 -17.33 7.58 6.38
CA LEU A 152 -17.61 7.32 4.98
C LEU A 152 -17.44 5.83 4.65
N LEU A 153 -18.48 5.20 4.12
CA LEU A 153 -18.46 3.82 3.63
C LEU A 153 -18.20 3.74 2.12
N SER A 154 -18.37 4.85 1.42
CA SER A 154 -17.97 5.04 0.02
C SER A 154 -17.37 6.42 -0.18
N ASP A 155 -16.76 6.66 -1.33
CA ASP A 155 -16.21 7.97 -1.67
C ASP A 155 -17.32 9.03 -1.68
N LEU A 156 -16.99 10.26 -1.29
CA LEU A 156 -17.93 11.36 -1.16
C LEU A 156 -17.51 12.56 -2.01
N ILE A 157 -18.40 12.95 -2.92
CA ILE A 157 -18.26 14.11 -3.79
C ILE A 157 -19.13 15.23 -3.22
N LEU A 158 -18.52 16.38 -2.95
CA LEU A 158 -19.18 17.58 -2.43
C LEU A 158 -18.81 18.79 -3.26
N ARG A 159 -19.70 19.79 -3.22
CA ARG A 159 -19.42 21.12 -3.71
C ARG A 159 -19.47 22.14 -2.58
N ASP A 160 -18.65 23.16 -2.70
CA ASP A 160 -18.81 24.36 -1.90
C ASP A 160 -19.96 25.25 -2.41
N GLU A 161 -20.18 26.35 -1.70
CA GLU A 161 -21.19 27.37 -2.02
C GLU A 161 -20.99 28.05 -3.38
N TRP A 162 -19.80 27.96 -3.98
CA TRP A 162 -19.50 28.47 -5.33
C TRP A 162 -19.61 27.39 -6.40
N GLY A 163 -20.05 26.19 -6.05
CA GLY A 163 -20.22 25.06 -6.95
C GLY A 163 -18.92 24.35 -7.33
N GLN A 164 -17.80 24.63 -6.64
CA GLN A 164 -16.53 23.95 -6.89
C GLN A 164 -16.43 22.66 -6.09
N TYR A 165 -15.80 21.62 -6.65
CA TYR A 165 -15.55 20.40 -5.90
C TYR A 165 -14.63 20.67 -4.72
N ALA A 166 -15.07 20.32 -3.52
CA ALA A 166 -14.40 20.70 -2.28
C ALA A 166 -14.08 19.48 -1.41
N ILE A 167 -12.80 19.34 -1.04
CA ILE A 167 -12.31 18.38 -0.06
C ILE A 167 -11.74 19.17 1.12
N ILE A 168 -12.62 19.76 1.91
CA ILE A 168 -12.24 20.57 3.07
C ILE A 168 -12.70 19.83 4.33
N PRO A 169 -11.80 19.13 5.05
CA PRO A 169 -12.18 18.45 6.28
C PRO A 169 -12.59 19.46 7.36
N PRO A 170 -13.67 19.19 8.12
CA PRO A 170 -14.02 19.99 9.28
C PRO A 170 -12.93 19.94 10.35
N SER A 171 -12.65 21.07 10.99
CA SER A 171 -11.67 21.16 12.08
C SER A 171 -12.02 22.31 13.01
N THR A 172 -11.53 22.26 14.24
CA THR A 172 -11.65 23.33 15.23
C THR A 172 -11.07 24.67 14.78
N TYR A 173 -10.14 24.66 13.80
CA TYR A 173 -9.49 25.86 13.28
C TYR A 173 -10.27 26.54 12.15
N ASN A 174 -11.24 25.85 11.55
CA ASN A 174 -12.03 26.40 10.46
C ASN A 174 -13.13 27.30 11.03
N LYS A 175 -13.05 28.61 10.76
CA LYS A 175 -14.06 29.58 11.21
C LYS A 175 -15.41 29.41 10.50
N ASN A 176 -15.42 28.83 9.31
CA ASN A 176 -16.62 28.63 8.50
C ASN A 176 -17.00 27.15 8.47
N SER A 177 -18.31 26.88 8.43
CA SER A 177 -18.84 25.52 8.26
C SER A 177 -18.36 24.96 6.92
N THR A 178 -17.80 23.76 6.95
CA THR A 178 -17.30 23.09 5.74
C THR A 178 -18.46 22.48 4.94
N PRO A 179 -18.32 22.22 3.64
CA PRO A 179 -19.40 21.67 2.82
C PRO A 179 -20.01 20.38 3.38
N ILE A 180 -19.19 19.51 3.97
CA ILE A 180 -19.70 18.28 4.61
C ILE A 180 -20.52 18.58 5.87
N THR A 181 -20.07 19.53 6.69
CA THR A 181 -20.78 19.95 7.89
C THR A 181 -22.15 20.51 7.52
N GLN A 182 -22.20 21.41 6.53
CA GLN A 182 -23.44 22.00 6.02
C GLN A 182 -24.41 20.94 5.47
N GLU A 183 -23.92 19.95 4.72
CA GLU A 183 -24.74 18.87 4.17
C GLU A 183 -25.36 18.01 5.30
N ILE A 184 -24.58 17.68 6.33
CA ILE A 184 -25.06 16.91 7.48
C ILE A 184 -26.08 17.73 8.29
N GLU A 185 -25.77 18.99 8.60
CA GLU A 185 -26.67 19.90 9.32
C GLU A 185 -28.01 20.04 8.57
N THR A 186 -27.98 20.16 7.24
CA THR A 186 -29.18 20.24 6.39
C THR A 186 -30.04 18.99 6.50
N ILE A 187 -29.44 17.81 6.58
CA ILE A 187 -30.18 16.55 6.70
C ILE A 187 -30.75 16.38 8.11
N LEU A 188 -30.01 16.78 9.14
CA LEU A 188 -30.45 16.71 10.54
C LEU A 188 -31.54 17.75 10.87
N GLY A 189 -31.69 18.80 10.04
CA GLY A 189 -32.78 19.77 10.13
C GLY A 189 -32.39 21.12 10.72
N MET A 190 -33.31 22.09 10.62
CA MET A 190 -33.05 23.48 11.01
C MET A 190 -32.75 23.61 12.51
N GLY A 191 -31.56 24.13 12.83
CA GLY A 191 -31.13 24.43 14.20
C GLY A 191 -29.96 23.61 14.71
N THR A 192 -29.64 22.48 14.06
CA THR A 192 -28.46 21.68 14.40
C THR A 192 -27.21 22.40 13.94
N LYS A 193 -26.30 22.70 14.88
CA LYS A 193 -24.97 23.26 14.59
C LYS A 193 -23.90 22.31 15.10
N LEU A 194 -23.20 21.66 14.19
CA LEU A 194 -22.16 20.70 14.54
C LEU A 194 -20.86 21.42 14.87
N GLN A 195 -20.30 21.14 16.06
CA GLN A 195 -18.99 21.64 16.46
C GLN A 195 -17.93 20.59 16.13
N PRO A 196 -17.04 20.83 15.16
CA PRO A 196 -16.04 19.84 14.75
C PRO A 196 -14.93 19.73 15.79
N ILE A 197 -14.56 18.51 16.15
CA ILE A 197 -13.43 18.21 17.05
C ILE A 197 -12.20 17.89 16.20
N ARG A 198 -12.33 16.93 15.28
CA ARG A 198 -11.22 16.41 14.46
C ARG A 198 -11.70 15.67 13.22
N SER A 199 -10.80 15.50 12.27
CA SER A 199 -11.04 14.76 11.03
C SER A 199 -9.88 13.85 10.70
N TYR A 200 -10.20 12.62 10.33
CA TYR A 200 -9.27 11.64 9.76
C TYR A 200 -9.72 11.38 8.33
N ALA A 201 -9.19 12.16 7.39
CA ALA A 201 -9.66 12.16 6.02
C ALA A 201 -8.54 11.85 5.03
N SER A 202 -8.91 11.12 3.97
CA SER A 202 -8.09 10.95 2.78
C SER A 202 -8.87 11.42 1.55
N SER A 203 -8.16 11.73 0.47
CA SER A 203 -8.72 12.23 -0.78
C SER A 203 -8.45 11.26 -1.93
N THR A 204 -9.35 11.20 -2.89
CA THR A 204 -9.20 10.44 -4.13
C THR A 204 -9.72 11.23 -5.33
N LEU A 205 -9.37 10.77 -6.53
CA LEU A 205 -9.88 11.29 -7.80
C LEU A 205 -10.87 10.27 -8.37
N VAL A 206 -12.13 10.68 -8.45
CA VAL A 206 -13.19 9.87 -9.04
C VAL A 206 -13.38 10.29 -10.48
N GLY A 207 -13.34 9.32 -11.39
CA GLY A 207 -13.65 9.52 -12.79
C GLY A 207 -14.48 8.36 -13.32
N GLY A 208 -14.29 8.07 -14.60
CA GLY A 208 -14.91 6.92 -15.24
C GLY A 208 -14.81 7.02 -16.75
N PHE A 209 -15.60 6.20 -17.44
CA PHE A 209 -15.62 6.19 -18.89
C PHE A 209 -17.05 6.03 -19.40
N ASN A 210 -17.49 6.97 -20.22
CA ASN A 210 -18.78 6.88 -20.87
C ASN A 210 -18.65 5.95 -22.08
N ARG A 211 -19.18 4.72 -21.94
CA ARG A 211 -19.13 3.71 -23.01
C ARG A 211 -19.93 4.09 -24.25
N LYS A 212 -21.02 4.87 -24.12
CA LYS A 212 -21.84 5.29 -25.26
C LYS A 212 -21.10 6.32 -26.12
N TRP A 213 -20.30 7.18 -25.49
CA TRP A 213 -19.54 8.22 -26.18
C TRP A 213 -18.10 7.82 -26.49
N GLY A 214 -17.57 6.78 -25.86
CA GLY A 214 -16.18 6.37 -26.03
C GLY A 214 -15.18 7.37 -25.42
N LEU A 215 -15.60 8.13 -24.40
CA LEU A 215 -14.81 9.20 -23.79
C LEU A 215 -14.73 9.08 -22.27
N PRO A 216 -13.63 9.53 -21.64
CA PRO A 216 -13.52 9.60 -20.20
C PRO A 216 -14.54 10.58 -19.62
N LEU A 217 -15.05 10.27 -18.42
CA LEU A 217 -15.80 11.22 -17.63
C LEU A 217 -14.84 12.22 -16.96
N PRO A 218 -15.26 13.47 -16.72
CA PRO A 218 -14.47 14.42 -15.94
C PRO A 218 -14.04 13.82 -14.61
N GLN A 219 -12.76 13.97 -14.27
CA GLN A 219 -12.24 13.56 -12.98
C GLN A 219 -12.51 14.65 -11.94
N VAL A 220 -12.98 14.23 -10.77
CA VAL A 220 -13.40 15.14 -9.71
C VAL A 220 -12.77 14.70 -8.40
N ALA A 221 -12.46 15.68 -7.55
CA ALA A 221 -11.91 15.44 -6.25
C ALA A 221 -13.03 14.93 -5.30
N ALA A 222 -12.75 13.87 -4.55
CA ALA A 222 -13.66 13.29 -3.56
C ALA A 222 -12.94 12.96 -2.24
N PHE A 223 -13.66 12.99 -1.13
CA PHE A 223 -13.20 12.31 0.08
C PHE A 223 -13.21 10.79 -0.17
N ALA A 224 -12.14 10.11 0.23
CA ALA A 224 -12.03 8.67 0.09
C ALA A 224 -12.85 7.93 1.16
N ALA A 225 -13.41 6.78 0.79
CA ALA A 225 -14.03 5.85 1.72
C ALA A 225 -13.10 5.53 2.91
N GLY A 226 -13.69 5.36 4.09
CA GLY A 226 -12.96 5.17 5.35
C GLY A 226 -12.59 6.46 6.08
N SER A 227 -12.79 7.64 5.47
CA SER A 227 -12.64 8.92 6.17
C SER A 227 -13.65 9.04 7.32
N VAL A 228 -13.23 9.66 8.43
CA VAL A 228 -14.04 9.85 9.65
C VAL A 228 -14.01 11.30 10.07
N PHE A 229 -15.19 11.84 10.36
CA PHE A 229 -15.40 13.21 10.85
C PHE A 229 -16.02 13.13 12.24
N VAL A 230 -15.41 13.82 13.20
CA VAL A 230 -15.76 13.78 14.62
C VAL A 230 -16.24 15.15 15.07
N PHE A 231 -17.42 15.19 15.65
CA PHE A 231 -18.06 16.38 16.19
C PHE A 231 -18.41 16.18 17.67
N GLU A 232 -18.65 17.27 18.38
CA GLU A 232 -19.20 17.24 19.74
C GLU A 232 -20.51 16.44 19.76
N ALA A 233 -20.73 15.71 20.85
CA ALA A 233 -21.97 14.97 21.05
C ALA A 233 -23.16 15.92 21.16
N PHE A 234 -24.29 15.47 20.64
CA PHE A 234 -25.59 16.11 20.78
C PHE A 234 -26.68 15.05 20.79
N ASP A 235 -27.88 15.44 21.21
CA ASP A 235 -29.04 14.55 21.27
C ASP A 235 -29.56 14.20 19.87
N ILE A 236 -29.02 13.12 19.29
CA ILE A 236 -29.45 12.58 18.01
C ILE A 236 -30.53 11.51 18.20
N THR A 237 -31.57 11.54 17.36
CA THR A 237 -32.64 10.53 17.39
C THR A 237 -32.28 9.30 16.54
N PRO A 238 -32.83 8.11 16.87
CA PRO A 238 -32.67 6.92 16.02
C PRO A 238 -33.17 7.12 14.59
N ASP A 239 -34.23 7.92 14.39
CA ASP A 239 -34.76 8.26 13.07
C ASP A 239 -33.80 9.13 12.26
N ALA A 240 -33.17 10.13 12.89
CA ALA A 240 -32.17 10.96 12.20
C ALA A 240 -30.98 10.12 11.70
N ILE A 241 -30.54 9.13 12.49
CA ILE A 241 -29.52 8.15 12.07
C ILE A 241 -30.03 7.31 10.88
N ARG A 242 -31.27 6.81 10.94
CA ARG A 242 -31.85 6.04 9.82
C ARG A 242 -31.91 6.86 8.54
N ASP A 243 -32.38 8.10 8.64
CA ASP A 243 -32.60 8.97 7.49
C ASP A 243 -31.29 9.33 6.79
N ILE A 244 -30.26 9.73 7.55
CA ILE A 244 -28.96 10.07 6.96
C ILE A 244 -28.26 8.85 6.35
N GLU A 245 -28.33 7.68 6.99
CA GLU A 245 -27.74 6.45 6.46
C GLU A 245 -28.51 5.92 5.23
N ALA A 246 -29.85 5.99 5.23
CA ALA A 246 -30.66 5.58 4.08
C ALA A 246 -30.42 6.51 2.88
N ARG A 247 -30.46 7.82 3.11
CA ARG A 247 -30.30 8.85 2.07
C ARG A 247 -28.87 8.93 1.53
N GLY A 248 -27.87 8.83 2.40
CA GLY A 248 -26.49 9.23 2.11
C GLY A 248 -26.32 10.75 1.95
N ILE A 249 -25.09 11.20 1.69
CA ILE A 249 -24.73 12.63 1.60
C ILE A 249 -24.04 12.98 0.28
N GLY A 250 -24.16 14.22 -0.21
CA GLY A 250 -23.43 14.71 -1.38
C GLY A 250 -23.98 14.26 -2.75
N GLU A 251 -23.11 14.33 -3.78
CA GLU A 251 -23.47 14.08 -5.19
C GLU A 251 -23.36 12.61 -5.62
N ARG A 252 -24.04 12.26 -6.72
CA ARG A 252 -23.97 10.94 -7.39
C ARG A 252 -24.31 9.75 -6.49
N ARG A 253 -25.21 9.95 -5.52
CA ARG A 253 -25.66 8.92 -4.56
C ARG A 253 -26.29 7.70 -5.24
N ASN A 254 -26.94 7.89 -6.39
CA ASN A 254 -27.49 6.82 -7.22
C ASN A 254 -26.42 5.91 -7.86
N GLU A 255 -25.15 6.32 -7.88
CA GLU A 255 -24.01 5.51 -8.32
C GLU A 255 -23.29 4.82 -7.15
N GLY A 256 -23.72 5.07 -5.90
CA GLY A 256 -23.14 4.51 -4.69
C GLY A 256 -22.16 5.42 -3.94
N PHE A 257 -22.00 6.69 -4.35
CA PHE A 257 -21.21 7.68 -3.60
C PHE A 257 -21.96 8.16 -2.35
N GLY A 258 -21.20 8.63 -1.35
CA GLY A 258 -21.73 9.32 -0.18
C GLY A 258 -22.46 8.43 0.83
N ARG A 259 -22.14 7.13 0.88
CA ARG A 259 -22.66 6.22 1.90
C ARG A 259 -21.94 6.49 3.23
N VAL A 260 -22.70 6.51 4.32
CA VAL A 260 -22.19 6.86 5.65
C VAL A 260 -22.66 5.87 6.71
N ALA A 261 -21.86 5.76 7.77
CA ALA A 261 -22.25 5.14 9.03
C ALA A 261 -22.10 6.14 10.17
N ILE A 262 -23.13 6.28 10.99
CA ILE A 262 -23.16 7.17 12.15
C ILE A 262 -22.86 6.37 13.41
N ASN A 263 -21.98 6.87 14.28
CA ASN A 263 -21.79 6.31 15.63
C ASN A 263 -21.56 4.79 15.67
N TRP A 264 -20.89 4.25 14.64
CA TRP A 264 -20.77 2.81 14.39
C TRP A 264 -19.83 2.10 15.38
N LEU A 265 -18.63 2.64 15.55
CA LEU A 265 -17.66 2.11 16.49
C LEU A 265 -17.93 2.71 17.87
N ASP A 266 -17.82 1.87 18.91
CA ASP A 266 -18.24 2.17 20.28
C ASP A 266 -17.13 1.98 21.32
N LYS A 267 -15.93 1.57 20.88
CA LYS A 267 -14.76 1.33 21.71
C LYS A 267 -13.54 1.97 21.10
N SER A 268 -12.65 2.47 21.95
CA SER A 268 -11.35 3.02 21.58
C SER A 268 -10.39 1.97 21.01
N SER A 269 -10.58 0.69 21.33
CA SER A 269 -9.74 -0.38 20.80
C SER A 269 -10.46 -1.71 20.59
N TYR A 270 -9.96 -2.48 19.62
CA TYR A 270 -10.49 -3.78 19.22
C TYR A 270 -9.38 -4.83 19.04
N ARG A 271 -9.68 -6.08 19.37
CA ARG A 271 -8.81 -7.22 19.00
C ARG A 271 -8.88 -7.46 17.50
N VAL A 272 -7.75 -7.74 16.87
CA VAL A 272 -7.69 -7.95 15.42
C VAL A 272 -7.62 -9.43 15.12
N HIS A 273 -8.52 -9.90 14.26
CA HIS A 273 -8.37 -11.19 13.61
C HIS A 273 -7.89 -10.95 12.18
N LEU A 274 -6.67 -11.38 11.90
CA LEU A 274 -6.18 -11.46 10.53
C LEU A 274 -6.83 -12.68 9.87
N PRO A 275 -7.36 -12.55 8.65
CA PRO A 275 -7.92 -13.70 7.95
C PRO A 275 -6.79 -14.71 7.77
N SER A 276 -7.07 -15.99 8.03
CA SER A 276 -6.08 -17.06 7.86
C SER A 276 -5.52 -16.98 6.45
N LYS A 277 -4.20 -16.77 6.32
CA LYS A 277 -3.53 -16.93 5.03
C LYS A 277 -3.72 -18.38 4.63
N ASN A 278 -4.66 -18.65 3.73
CA ASN A 278 -4.73 -19.94 3.05
C ASN A 278 -3.51 -20.01 2.13
N ASP A 279 -2.37 -20.45 2.67
CA ASP A 279 -1.15 -20.78 1.90
C ASP A 279 -1.35 -21.98 0.96
N LYS A 280 -2.55 -22.58 0.96
CA LYS A 280 -2.90 -23.80 0.22
C LYS A 280 -2.91 -23.68 -1.32
N ASN A 281 -2.74 -22.49 -1.88
CA ASN A 281 -2.73 -22.27 -3.34
C ASN A 281 -1.41 -21.71 -3.86
N LYS A 282 -0.27 -22.06 -3.26
CA LYS A 282 1.01 -21.88 -3.97
C LYS A 282 1.06 -22.93 -5.08
N PRO A 283 1.31 -22.55 -6.35
CA PRO A 283 1.45 -23.52 -7.41
C PRO A 283 2.61 -24.45 -7.07
N GLU A 284 2.34 -25.74 -6.86
CA GLU A 284 3.39 -26.74 -6.71
C GLU A 284 4.05 -26.95 -8.08
N LEU A 285 5.34 -26.64 -8.14
CA LEU A 285 6.12 -26.89 -9.35
C LEU A 285 6.32 -28.41 -9.49
N GLN A 286 5.67 -29.02 -10.47
CA GLN A 286 5.76 -30.47 -10.66
C GLN A 286 7.06 -30.88 -11.36
N GLU A 287 7.59 -30.03 -12.24
CA GLU A 287 8.77 -30.33 -13.05
C GLU A 287 10.08 -29.79 -12.43
N ASP A 288 11.16 -30.58 -12.54
CA ASP A 288 12.50 -30.22 -12.03
C ASP A 288 13.08 -28.97 -12.68
N PHE A 289 12.86 -28.79 -13.99
CA PHE A 289 13.27 -27.58 -14.70
C PHE A 289 12.59 -26.33 -14.12
N SER A 290 11.28 -26.43 -13.85
CA SER A 290 10.50 -25.33 -13.28
C SER A 290 10.99 -24.98 -11.86
N ARG A 291 11.34 -25.99 -11.05
CA ARG A 291 11.94 -25.79 -9.72
C ARG A 291 13.30 -25.10 -9.80
N THR A 292 14.14 -25.52 -10.73
CA THR A 292 15.47 -24.93 -10.95
C THR A 292 15.35 -23.46 -11.37
N LEU A 293 14.45 -23.16 -12.31
CA LEU A 293 14.18 -21.79 -12.75
C LEU A 293 13.63 -20.94 -11.60
N ALA A 294 12.70 -21.47 -10.80
CA ALA A 294 12.17 -20.76 -9.64
C ALA A 294 13.24 -20.46 -8.59
N ALA A 295 14.18 -21.38 -8.36
CA ALA A 295 15.33 -21.15 -7.49
C ALA A 295 16.23 -20.02 -8.02
N GLN A 296 16.59 -20.04 -9.30
CA GLN A 296 17.36 -18.97 -9.94
C GLN A 296 16.64 -17.61 -9.87
N MET A 297 15.33 -17.60 -10.05
CA MET A 297 14.51 -16.39 -9.91
C MET A 297 14.51 -15.88 -8.46
N ALA A 298 14.32 -16.76 -7.48
CA ALA A 298 14.35 -16.42 -6.06
C ALA A 298 15.72 -15.85 -5.65
N GLU A 299 16.80 -16.45 -6.12
CA GLU A 299 18.17 -15.97 -5.92
C GLU A 299 18.37 -14.58 -6.53
N LYS A 300 17.98 -14.38 -7.79
CA LYS A 300 18.08 -13.07 -8.47
C LYS A 300 17.29 -11.98 -7.74
N LEU A 301 16.08 -12.29 -7.30
CA LEU A 301 15.24 -11.37 -6.54
C LEU A 301 15.84 -11.07 -5.16
N LEU A 302 16.43 -12.06 -4.50
CA LEU A 302 17.13 -11.86 -3.23
C LEU A 302 18.31 -10.90 -3.41
N HIS A 303 19.15 -11.13 -4.43
CA HIS A 303 20.22 -10.22 -4.79
C HIS A 303 19.73 -8.78 -5.02
N GLN A 304 18.64 -8.61 -5.77
CA GLN A 304 18.04 -7.29 -6.02
C GLN A 304 17.52 -6.62 -4.75
N ARG A 305 16.89 -7.38 -3.84
CA ARG A 305 16.44 -6.83 -2.54
C ARG A 305 17.62 -6.37 -1.69
N ILE A 306 18.67 -7.18 -1.59
CA ILE A 306 19.87 -6.82 -0.83
C ILE A 306 20.53 -5.58 -1.43
N GLU A 307 20.66 -5.49 -2.76
CA GLU A 307 21.19 -4.31 -3.44
C GLU A 307 20.36 -3.05 -3.16
N ARG A 308 19.02 -3.16 -3.20
CA ARG A 308 18.12 -2.04 -2.88
C ARG A 308 18.26 -1.60 -1.42
N THR A 309 18.34 -2.55 -0.49
CA THR A 309 18.56 -2.27 0.94
C THR A 309 19.90 -1.56 1.16
N LEU A 310 20.97 -2.02 0.50
CA LEU A 310 22.29 -1.38 0.55
C LEU A 310 22.23 0.05 0.00
N GLN A 311 21.58 0.26 -1.15
CA GLN A 311 21.41 1.59 -1.74
C GLN A 311 20.63 2.52 -0.81
N ASN A 312 19.54 2.03 -0.21
CA ASN A 312 18.74 2.81 0.75
C ASN A 312 19.54 3.16 2.01
N PHE A 313 20.31 2.19 2.54
CA PHE A 313 21.19 2.41 3.67
C PHE A 313 22.20 3.51 3.36
N ILE A 314 22.97 3.38 2.27
CA ILE A 314 23.97 4.36 1.87
C ILE A 314 23.35 5.70 1.52
N GLY A 315 22.19 5.73 0.86
CA GLY A 315 21.50 6.95 0.47
C GLY A 315 21.14 7.86 1.65
N ARG A 316 20.83 7.26 2.81
CA ARG A 316 20.43 7.97 4.03
C ARG A 316 21.59 8.41 4.92
N LYS A 317 22.81 7.92 4.67
CA LYS A 317 23.98 8.23 5.49
C LYS A 317 24.80 9.38 4.91
N LYS A 318 25.61 10.05 5.72
CA LYS A 318 26.65 10.99 5.28
C LYS A 318 27.99 10.52 5.86
N ILE A 319 29.05 10.56 5.06
CA ILE A 319 30.38 10.14 5.51
C ILE A 319 31.17 11.40 5.82
N GLU A 320 31.45 11.61 7.10
CA GLU A 320 32.11 12.81 7.59
C GLU A 320 33.56 12.49 7.96
N GLY A 321 34.48 13.39 7.64
CA GLY A 321 35.89 13.29 7.98
C GLY A 321 36.84 13.40 6.78
N ASP A 322 38.06 13.89 7.03
CA ASP A 322 39.08 14.14 6.01
C ASP A 322 39.86 12.88 5.67
N ILE A 323 39.21 11.95 4.96
CA ILE A 323 39.85 10.74 4.43
C ILE A 323 40.42 11.07 3.05
N SER A 324 41.70 10.75 2.81
CA SER A 324 42.30 11.02 1.51
C SER A 324 41.76 10.09 0.42
N ASN A 325 41.56 10.66 -0.79
CA ASN A 325 41.06 9.92 -1.95
C ASN A 325 41.94 8.72 -2.33
N SER A 326 43.27 8.80 -2.10
CA SER A 326 44.17 7.68 -2.35
C SER A 326 43.91 6.49 -1.42
N GLN A 327 43.57 6.74 -0.15
CA GLN A 327 43.22 5.69 0.82
C GLN A 327 41.85 5.07 0.49
N LEU A 328 40.86 5.89 0.15
CA LEU A 328 39.55 5.41 -0.29
C LEU A 328 39.66 4.55 -1.55
N TYR A 329 40.51 4.93 -2.51
CA TYR A 329 40.74 4.17 -3.74
C TYR A 329 41.44 2.84 -3.47
N ARG A 330 42.44 2.84 -2.57
CA ARG A 330 43.14 1.63 -2.14
C ARG A 330 42.18 0.64 -1.46
N LEU A 331 41.32 1.13 -0.57
CA LEU A 331 40.29 0.33 0.09
C LEU A 331 39.30 -0.25 -0.93
N GLN A 332 38.86 0.56 -1.89
CA GLN A 332 37.96 0.11 -2.95
C GLN A 332 38.57 -0.98 -3.84
N ILE A 333 39.85 -0.85 -4.23
CA ILE A 333 40.55 -1.86 -5.04
C ILE A 333 40.62 -3.19 -4.29
N ILE A 334 41.00 -3.16 -3.02
CA ILE A 334 41.18 -4.37 -2.23
C ILE A 334 39.83 -5.03 -1.95
N ALA A 335 38.79 -4.26 -1.64
CA ALA A 335 37.43 -4.77 -1.53
C ALA A 335 36.94 -5.41 -2.84
N ARG A 336 37.26 -4.81 -3.99
CA ARG A 336 36.94 -5.37 -5.31
C ARG A 336 37.68 -6.68 -5.59
N LYS A 337 38.94 -6.79 -5.18
CA LYS A 337 39.73 -8.03 -5.30
C LYS A 337 39.16 -9.13 -4.40
N ALA A 338 38.76 -8.79 -3.18
CA ALA A 338 38.15 -9.71 -2.23
C ALA A 338 36.76 -10.20 -2.66
N LEU A 339 36.04 -9.43 -3.48
CA LEU A 339 34.66 -9.71 -3.86
C LEU A 339 34.49 -11.02 -4.64
N SER A 340 35.48 -11.43 -5.44
CA SER A 340 35.40 -12.68 -6.22
C SER A 340 35.37 -13.92 -5.32
N THR A 341 36.11 -13.90 -4.20
CA THR A 341 36.25 -15.03 -3.27
C THR A 341 35.44 -14.88 -1.97
N GLY A 342 34.88 -13.69 -1.73
CA GLY A 342 34.23 -13.33 -0.46
C GLY A 342 35.21 -13.26 0.72
N ASP A 343 36.50 -13.01 0.46
CA ASP A 343 37.54 -13.05 1.50
C ASP A 343 37.70 -11.69 2.21
N CYS A 344 36.92 -11.49 3.28
CA CYS A 344 36.98 -10.27 4.09
C CYS A 344 38.34 -10.04 4.77
N ASN A 345 39.16 -11.09 4.94
CA ASN A 345 40.48 -10.97 5.58
C ASN A 345 41.46 -10.11 4.76
N LEU A 346 41.29 -10.04 3.44
CA LEU A 346 42.08 -9.16 2.59
C LEU A 346 41.87 -7.68 2.93
N VAL A 347 40.65 -7.29 3.29
CA VAL A 347 40.34 -5.92 3.70
C VAL A 347 40.76 -5.69 5.15
N LEU A 348 40.52 -6.65 6.05
CA LEU A 348 40.96 -6.56 7.45
C LEU A 348 42.49 -6.42 7.57
N SER A 349 43.25 -7.21 6.81
CA SER A 349 44.72 -7.13 6.79
C SER A 349 45.21 -5.77 6.28
N LEU A 350 44.51 -5.15 5.31
CA LEU A 350 44.79 -3.77 4.91
C LEU A 350 44.55 -2.82 6.07
N LEU A 351 43.38 -2.86 6.71
CA LEU A 351 42.98 -1.95 7.80
C LEU A 351 43.90 -2.05 9.03
N ASN A 352 44.43 -3.23 9.29
CA ASN A 352 45.38 -3.48 10.39
C ASN A 352 46.80 -2.97 10.08
N ASN A 353 47.21 -2.98 8.82
CA ASN A 353 48.54 -2.56 8.37
C ASN A 353 48.61 -1.13 7.82
N LEU A 354 47.61 -0.29 8.11
CA LEU A 354 47.63 1.12 7.70
C LEU A 354 48.67 1.92 8.50
N PRO A 355 49.41 2.86 7.87
CA PRO A 355 50.26 3.82 8.58
C PRO A 355 49.45 4.61 9.62
N ALA A 356 50.10 5.02 10.72
CA ALA A 356 49.45 5.71 11.85
C ALA A 356 48.59 6.91 11.41
N TYR A 357 49.08 7.70 10.45
CA TYR A 357 48.34 8.83 9.88
C TYR A 357 47.02 8.40 9.19
N ALA A 358 47.06 7.38 8.33
CA ALA A 358 45.89 6.88 7.60
C ALA A 358 44.89 6.18 8.53
N LYS A 359 45.39 5.46 9.53
CA LYS A 359 44.56 4.87 10.59
C LYS A 359 43.82 5.97 11.37
N GLY A 360 44.52 7.04 11.75
CA GLY A 360 43.91 8.18 12.44
C GLY A 360 42.84 8.90 11.61
N GLN A 361 42.96 8.95 10.27
CA GLN A 361 41.91 9.51 9.41
C GLN A 361 40.61 8.70 9.47
N LEU A 362 40.69 7.36 9.44
CA LEU A 362 39.51 6.49 9.55
C LEU A 362 38.91 6.45 10.95
N GLU A 363 39.72 6.65 11.99
CA GLU A 363 39.28 6.73 13.39
C GLU A 363 38.55 8.04 13.70
N ARG A 364 38.90 9.13 13.00
CA ARG A 364 38.18 10.42 13.10
C ARG A 364 36.94 10.49 12.22
N ALA A 365 36.88 9.72 11.14
CA ALA A 365 35.74 9.70 10.23
C ALA A 365 34.53 8.97 10.84
N LYS A 366 33.32 9.37 10.46
CA LYS A 366 32.05 8.85 10.99
C LYS A 366 30.97 8.69 9.91
N ILE A 367 29.94 7.91 10.23
CA ILE A 367 28.75 7.70 9.38
C ILE A 367 27.49 8.24 10.09
N SER A 368 27.06 9.46 9.76
CA SER A 368 25.89 10.14 10.35
C SER A 368 24.59 9.75 9.61
N PRO A 369 23.38 9.76 10.24
CA PRO A 369 23.04 10.31 11.56
C PRO A 369 22.93 9.32 12.74
N ASN A 370 22.89 8.00 12.50
CA ASN A 370 22.57 7.02 13.56
C ASN A 370 23.78 6.35 14.25
N ASP A 371 25.03 6.68 13.88
CA ASP A 371 26.23 6.02 14.43
C ASP A 371 27.21 7.02 15.04
N GLU A 372 26.74 7.96 15.85
CA GLU A 372 27.58 9.00 16.46
C GLU A 372 28.68 8.45 17.40
N ASN A 373 28.48 7.21 17.89
CA ASN A 373 29.34 6.54 18.88
C ASN A 373 30.47 5.66 18.29
N TYR A 374 30.49 5.42 16.97
CA TYR A 374 31.50 4.57 16.35
C TYR A 374 32.25 5.30 15.24
N SER A 375 33.57 5.13 15.22
CA SER A 375 34.40 5.56 14.10
C SER A 375 34.16 4.69 12.87
N LEU A 376 34.42 5.24 11.68
CA LEU A 376 34.35 4.50 10.43
C LEU A 376 35.24 3.24 10.47
N LYS A 377 36.43 3.33 11.07
CA LYS A 377 37.30 2.15 11.26
C LYS A 377 36.61 1.04 12.07
N GLN A 378 36.01 1.38 13.21
CA GLN A 378 35.32 0.40 14.06
C GLN A 378 34.15 -0.25 13.32
N GLN A 379 33.38 0.53 12.57
CA GLN A 379 32.27 -0.02 11.77
C GLN A 379 32.74 -0.94 10.66
N LEU A 380 33.83 -0.58 9.96
CA LEU A 380 34.41 -1.43 8.93
C LEU A 380 34.91 -2.76 9.54
N ASP A 381 35.59 -2.70 10.69
CA ASP A 381 36.06 -3.90 11.41
C ASP A 381 34.88 -4.77 11.86
N GLU A 382 33.82 -4.17 12.41
CA GLU A 382 32.59 -4.86 12.83
C GLU A 382 31.95 -5.60 11.66
N TRP A 383 31.71 -4.92 10.53
CA TRP A 383 31.09 -5.55 9.36
C TRP A 383 31.96 -6.64 8.74
N LEU A 384 33.27 -6.47 8.71
CA LEU A 384 34.18 -7.46 8.12
C LEU A 384 34.37 -8.70 9.00
N LYS A 385 34.40 -8.55 10.32
CA LYS A 385 34.52 -9.67 11.27
C LYS A 385 33.20 -10.41 11.47
N ASN A 386 32.10 -9.66 11.51
CA ASN A 386 30.75 -10.16 11.78
C ASN A 386 29.85 -9.97 10.55
N SER A 387 30.28 -10.37 9.35
CA SER A 387 29.53 -10.14 8.11
C SER A 387 28.11 -10.75 8.14
N GLU A 388 27.96 -11.92 8.75
CA GLU A 388 26.67 -12.61 8.95
C GLU A 388 25.71 -11.88 9.91
N SER A 389 26.18 -10.87 10.64
CA SER A 389 25.34 -10.08 11.52
C SER A 389 24.39 -9.14 10.76
N TRP A 390 24.69 -8.79 9.51
CA TRP A 390 23.90 -7.89 8.66
C TRP A 390 23.45 -6.60 9.40
N THR A 391 24.31 -6.02 10.24
CA THR A 391 23.97 -4.87 11.11
C THR A 391 23.49 -3.62 10.36
N TRP A 392 23.81 -3.50 9.08
CA TRP A 392 23.33 -2.41 8.21
C TRP A 392 21.91 -2.65 7.64
N VAL A 393 21.28 -3.78 7.96
CA VAL A 393 19.91 -4.14 7.59
C VAL A 393 18.99 -3.97 8.80
N SER A 394 18.05 -3.01 8.72
CA SER A 394 17.13 -2.70 9.83
C SER A 394 16.17 -3.84 10.18
N ASN A 395 15.69 -4.60 9.20
CA ASN A 395 14.82 -5.75 9.42
C ASN A 395 15.24 -6.92 8.51
N LYS A 396 15.85 -7.93 9.11
CA LYS A 396 16.37 -9.11 8.39
C LYS A 396 15.26 -9.93 7.73
N GLN A 397 14.04 -9.90 8.27
CA GLN A 397 12.90 -10.65 7.72
C GLN A 397 12.46 -10.12 6.34
N ASP A 398 12.80 -8.88 6.00
CA ASP A 398 12.50 -8.29 4.69
C ASP A 398 13.37 -8.87 3.56
N LEU A 399 14.48 -9.54 3.93
CA LEU A 399 15.42 -10.19 3.02
C LEU A 399 15.13 -11.69 2.84
N THR A 400 13.85 -12.03 2.79
CA THR A 400 13.35 -13.35 2.41
C THR A 400 12.49 -13.26 1.15
N VAL A 401 12.82 -14.05 0.14
CA VAL A 401 12.11 -14.11 -1.14
C VAL A 401 11.48 -15.48 -1.30
N ASN A 402 10.25 -15.50 -1.80
CA ASN A 402 9.56 -16.73 -2.14
C ASN A 402 9.12 -16.69 -3.61
N VAL A 403 9.50 -17.71 -4.38
CA VAL A 403 9.03 -17.95 -5.75
C VAL A 403 8.42 -19.34 -5.80
N ALA A 404 7.09 -19.40 -5.97
CA ALA A 404 6.30 -20.63 -5.85
C ALA A 404 6.49 -21.35 -4.50
N ASN A 405 7.18 -22.48 -4.47
CA ASN A 405 7.51 -23.23 -3.25
C ASN A 405 9.00 -23.14 -2.88
N VAL A 406 9.79 -22.33 -3.59
CA VAL A 406 11.21 -22.11 -3.29
C VAL A 406 11.37 -20.84 -2.48
N GLU A 407 11.90 -20.98 -1.27
CA GLU A 407 12.25 -19.87 -0.40
C GLU A 407 13.76 -19.64 -0.41
N ARG A 408 14.17 -18.38 -0.53
CA ARG A 408 15.56 -17.94 -0.40
C ARG A 408 15.67 -16.85 0.64
N SER A 409 16.67 -16.93 1.51
CA SER A 409 16.92 -15.93 2.54
C SER A 409 18.41 -15.69 2.75
N ILE A 410 18.77 -14.60 3.43
CA ILE A 410 20.17 -14.29 3.78
C ILE A 410 20.83 -15.30 4.74
N THR A 411 20.06 -16.23 5.32
CA THR A 411 20.53 -17.24 6.28
C THR A 411 20.46 -18.67 5.76
N ASP A 412 19.94 -18.87 4.54
CA ASP A 412 19.80 -20.20 3.98
C ASP A 412 21.14 -20.81 3.53
N GLU A 413 21.11 -22.08 3.13
CA GLU A 413 22.29 -22.81 2.71
C GLU A 413 22.95 -22.20 1.47
N PHE A 414 22.17 -21.70 0.51
CA PHE A 414 22.68 -21.02 -0.68
C PHE A 414 23.45 -19.75 -0.30
N ALA A 415 22.92 -18.93 0.61
CA ALA A 415 23.55 -17.70 1.05
C ALA A 415 24.89 -17.97 1.74
N LYS A 416 24.98 -19.03 2.54
CA LYS A 416 26.23 -19.48 3.18
C LYS A 416 27.24 -19.99 2.15
N GLN A 417 26.84 -20.90 1.27
CA GLN A 417 27.73 -21.48 0.26
C GLN A 417 28.23 -20.41 -0.73
N SER A 418 27.37 -19.43 -1.08
CA SER A 418 27.72 -18.35 -1.99
C SER A 418 28.49 -17.20 -1.33
N LYS A 419 28.70 -17.24 0.01
CA LYS A 419 29.31 -16.17 0.82
C LYS A 419 28.63 -14.82 0.63
N LEU A 420 27.30 -14.83 0.71
CA LEU A 420 26.47 -13.68 0.37
C LEU A 420 26.73 -12.51 1.32
N ALA A 421 26.85 -12.78 2.62
CA ALA A 421 27.09 -11.78 3.66
C ALA A 421 28.42 -11.06 3.45
N GLU A 422 29.48 -11.81 3.18
CA GLU A 422 30.82 -11.30 2.90
C GLU A 422 30.84 -10.48 1.61
N LYS A 423 30.27 -11.01 0.53
CA LYS A 423 30.23 -10.31 -0.76
C LYS A 423 29.46 -8.99 -0.67
N TYR A 424 28.33 -8.96 0.04
CA TYR A 424 27.56 -7.73 0.21
C TYR A 424 28.19 -6.76 1.21
N THR A 425 28.90 -7.25 2.22
CA THR A 425 29.75 -6.41 3.08
C THR A 425 30.85 -5.73 2.26
N LEU A 426 31.53 -6.46 1.38
CA LEU A 426 32.55 -5.87 0.49
C LEU A 426 31.94 -4.84 -0.48
N ARG A 427 30.74 -5.10 -1.01
CA ARG A 427 30.01 -4.12 -1.84
C ARG A 427 29.59 -2.88 -1.03
N LEU A 428 29.22 -3.05 0.24
CA LEU A 428 28.90 -1.94 1.14
C LEU A 428 30.13 -1.04 1.31
N ILE A 429 31.29 -1.63 1.58
CA ILE A 429 32.56 -0.89 1.70
C ILE A 429 32.88 -0.12 0.42
N MET A 430 32.74 -0.75 -0.75
CA MET A 430 32.91 -0.08 -2.05
C MET A 430 31.95 1.08 -2.26
N ALA A 431 30.70 0.96 -1.79
CA ALA A 431 29.70 2.02 -1.88
C ALA A 431 30.03 3.19 -0.94
N ILE A 432 30.49 2.91 0.27
CA ILE A 432 30.97 3.89 1.24
C ILE A 432 32.15 4.67 0.68
N THR A 433 33.19 3.98 0.17
CA THR A 433 34.35 4.67 -0.41
C THR A 433 33.97 5.58 -1.56
N LYS A 434 33.06 5.11 -2.43
CA LYS A 434 32.58 5.90 -3.58
C LYS A 434 31.77 7.11 -3.14
N LYS A 435 30.98 7.00 -2.08
CA LYS A 435 30.20 8.11 -1.51
C LYS A 435 31.11 9.14 -0.86
N ALA A 436 32.06 8.71 -0.02
CA ALA A 436 33.02 9.59 0.63
C ALA A 436 33.83 10.43 -0.39
N MET A 437 34.29 9.81 -1.48
CA MET A 437 34.99 10.52 -2.57
C MET A 437 34.12 11.56 -3.30
N LYS A 438 32.79 11.37 -3.32
CA LYS A 438 31.86 12.30 -3.95
C LYS A 438 31.58 13.48 -3.01
N GLU A 439 31.40 13.19 -1.73
CA GLU A 439 31.13 14.18 -0.69
C GLU A 439 32.36 15.06 -0.40
N SER A 440 33.58 14.53 -0.54
CA SER A 440 34.81 15.34 -0.41
C SER A 440 35.07 16.32 -1.57
N LYS A 441 34.25 16.27 -2.63
CA LYS A 441 34.34 17.15 -3.81
C LYS A 441 33.26 18.24 -3.83
N SER A 442 32.30 18.17 -2.91
CA SER A 442 31.26 19.18 -2.68
C SER A 442 31.61 19.97 -1.44
#